data_AF-A0AB34VIA0-F1
#
_entry.id   AF-A0AB34VIA0-F1
#
_cell.length_a   1.000
_cell.length_b   1.000
_cell.length_c   1.000
_cell.angle_alpha   90.00
_cell.angle_beta   90.00
_cell.angle_gamma   90.00
#
_symmetry.space_group_name_H-M   'P 1'
#
loop_
_entity.id
_entity.type
_entity.pdbx_description
1 polymer ?
#
loop_
_entity_poly.entity_id
_entity_poly.type
_entity_poly.pdbx_seq_one_letter_code
_entity_poly.pdbx_strand_id
1 'polypeptide(L)' 'MSIVNQKPLSGQFRCRYKAGVPVYEQIIPSADKAHNYQCVPRLVVESAWAEFYRRPADAGVNHGN' A
#
# COMPACT_ATOMS: atom_id res chain seq x y z
N MET A 1 15.52 2.61 -14.61
CA MET A 1 14.51 2.86 -13.56
C MET A 1 14.90 2.04 -12.34
N SER A 2 15.45 2.69 -11.31
CA SER A 2 15.83 2.02 -10.07
C SER A 2 14.56 1.80 -9.24
N ILE A 3 14.23 0.55 -8.93
CA ILE A 3 13.06 0.20 -8.12
C ILE A 3 13.34 0.68 -6.69
N VAL A 4 12.73 1.80 -6.32
CA VAL A 4 12.73 2.34 -4.97
C VAL A 4 12.04 1.34 -4.04
N ASN A 5 12.84 0.67 -3.20
CA ASN A 5 12.42 -0.14 -2.06
C ASN A 5 11.44 -1.28 -2.38
N GLN A 6 11.97 -2.51 -2.51
CA GLN A 6 11.19 -3.74 -2.61
C GLN A 6 10.58 -4.19 -1.26
N LYS A 7 10.15 -3.26 -0.40
CA LYS A 7 9.37 -3.65 0.77
C LYS A 7 8.11 -4.37 0.24
N PRO A 8 7.87 -5.63 0.62
CA PRO A 8 6.65 -6.31 0.21
C PRO A 8 5.47 -5.44 0.63
N LEU A 9 4.58 -5.16 -0.32
CA LEU A 9 3.36 -4.39 -0.07
C LEU A 9 2.68 -5.01 1.16
N SER A 10 2.51 -4.22 2.23
CA SER A 10 1.86 -4.64 3.47
C SER A 10 0.41 -5.13 3.24
N GLY A 11 -0.15 -4.84 2.07
CA GLY A 11 -1.31 -5.52 1.51
C GLY A 11 -1.54 -5.10 0.06
N GLN A 12 -2.36 -5.88 -0.66
CA GLN A 12 -2.91 -5.44 -1.94
C GLN A 12 -4.26 -4.77 -1.69
N PHE A 13 -4.45 -3.58 -2.25
CA PHE A 13 -5.67 -2.79 -2.12
C PHE A 13 -6.31 -2.59 -3.50
N ARG A 14 -7.63 -2.42 -3.53
CA ARG A 14 -8.36 -1.95 -4.70
C ARG A 14 -9.33 -0.84 -4.32
N CYS A 15 -9.58 0.07 -5.25
CA CYS A 15 -10.63 1.08 -5.17
C CYS A 15 -11.70 0.76 -6.22
N ARG A 16 -12.98 0.84 -5.84
CA ARG A 16 -14.12 0.67 -6.74
C ARG A 16 -15.23 1.64 -6.39
N TYR A 17 -16.06 2.03 -7.35
CA TYR A 17 -17.27 2.77 -7.06
C TYR A 17 -18.43 1.80 -6.83
N LYS A 18 -19.11 1.91 -5.68
CA LYS A 18 -20.40 1.24 -5.41
C LYS A 18 -21.46 2.31 -5.23
N ALA A 19 -22.49 2.31 -6.08
CA ALA A 19 -23.55 3.32 -6.08
C ALA A 19 -23.03 4.79 -6.07
N GLY A 20 -21.95 5.07 -6.82
CA GLY A 20 -21.33 6.39 -6.89
C GLY A 20 -20.39 6.75 -5.73
N VAL A 21 -20.25 5.89 -4.72
CA VAL A 21 -19.36 6.09 -3.57
C VAL A 21 -18.07 5.30 -3.75
N PRO A 22 -16.87 5.91 -3.55
CA PRO A 22 -15.61 5.16 -3.57
C PRO A 22 -15.54 4.23 -2.35
N VAL A 23 -15.29 2.95 -2.64
CA VAL A 23 -15.11 1.88 -1.66
C VAL A 23 -13.71 1.32 -1.81
N TYR A 24 -13.01 1.23 -0.69
CA TYR A 24 -11.66 0.71 -0.59
C TYR A 24 -11.70 -0.68 -0.01
N GLU A 25 -11.01 -1.62 -0.64
CA GLU A 25 -11.00 -3.02 -0.22
C GLU A 25 -9.56 -3.55 -0.17
N GLN A 26 -9.23 -4.33 0.85
CA GLN A 26 -7.95 -5.02 1.00
C GLN A 26 -8.11 -6.51 0.67
N ILE A 27 -7.11 -7.08 -0.01
CA ILE A 27 -7.03 -8.52 -0.24
C ILE A 27 -6.56 -9.19 1.05
N ILE A 28 -7.37 -10.12 1.56
CA ILE A 28 -6.97 -11.02 2.63
C ILE A 28 -6.21 -12.19 1.99
N PRO A 29 -4.94 -12.42 2.35
CA PRO A 29 -4.15 -13.55 1.86
C PRO A 29 -4.57 -14.84 2.58
N SER A 30 -5.85 -15.20 2.51
CA SER A 30 -6.26 -16.59 2.75
C SER A 30 -6.09 -17.34 1.45
N ALA A 31 -5.19 -18.32 1.45
CA ALA A 31 -5.10 -19.33 0.40
C ALA A 31 -6.50 -19.92 0.15
N ASP A 32 -6.83 -20.16 -1.11
CA ASP A 32 -7.97 -20.97 -1.57
C ASP A 32 -9.25 -20.26 -2.05
N LYS A 33 -9.43 -18.93 -1.93
CA LYS A 33 -10.66 -18.29 -2.48
C LYS A 33 -10.42 -17.12 -3.42
N ALA A 34 -10.98 -17.25 -4.63
CA ALA A 34 -11.24 -16.13 -5.50
C ALA A 34 -12.20 -15.16 -4.77
N HIS A 35 -11.79 -13.89 -4.62
CA HIS A 35 -12.54 -12.80 -3.98
C HIS A 35 -12.44 -12.61 -2.46
N ASN A 36 -11.28 -12.83 -1.86
CA ASN A 36 -11.03 -12.44 -0.47
C ASN A 36 -10.77 -10.93 -0.33
N TYR A 37 -11.78 -10.10 -0.58
CA TYR A 37 -11.70 -8.64 -0.44
C TYR A 37 -12.55 -8.18 0.74
N GLN A 38 -11.97 -7.42 1.66
CA GLN A 38 -12.68 -6.82 2.78
C GLN A 38 -12.67 -5.30 2.66
N CYS A 39 -13.83 -4.67 2.89
CA CYS A 39 -13.91 -3.21 2.96
C CYS A 39 -13.02 -2.69 4.08
N VAL A 40 -12.17 -1.71 3.75
CA VAL A 40 -11.31 -1.02 4.70
C VAL A 40 -11.57 0.48 4.65
N PRO A 41 -11.34 1.20 5.76
CA PRO A 41 -11.38 2.65 5.75
C PRO A 41 -10.36 3.23 4.78
N ARG A 42 -10.70 4.37 4.16
CA ARG A 42 -9.80 5.13 3.27
C ARG A 42 -8.45 5.42 3.92
N LEU A 43 -8.45 5.76 5.21
CA LEU A 43 -7.24 6.07 5.98
C LEU A 43 -6.22 4.90 6.01
N VAL A 44 -6.70 3.65 5.99
CA VAL A 44 -5.84 2.46 5.96
C VAL A 44 -5.08 2.39 4.63
N VAL A 45 -5.77 2.66 3.51
CA VAL A 45 -5.15 2.68 2.18
C VAL A 45 -4.15 3.84 2.06
N GLU A 46 -4.54 5.03 2.49
CA GLU A 46 -3.67 6.21 2.44
C GLU A 46 -2.42 6.03 3.30
N SER A 47 -2.54 5.41 4.48
CA SER A 47 -1.39 5.11 5.35
C SER A 47 -0.43 4.10 4.70
N ALA A 48 -0.97 3.06 4.06
CA ALA A 48 -0.17 2.07 3.35
C ALA A 48 0.56 2.68 2.15
N TRP A 49 -0.11 3.55 1.38
CA TRP A 49 0.53 4.30 0.29
C TRP A 49 1.59 5.26 0.80
N ALA A 50 1.33 5.98 1.89
CA ALA A 50 2.29 6.89 2.50
C ALA A 50 3.53 6.14 3.00
N GLU A 51 3.39 4.92 3.53
CA GLU A 51 4.53 4.06 3.88
C GLU A 51 5.28 3.58 2.63
N PHE A 52 4.57 3.12 1.60
CA PHE A 52 5.18 2.58 0.39
C PHE A 52 6.00 3.63 -0.38
N TYR A 53 5.45 4.83 -0.54
CA TYR A 53 6.14 5.95 -1.18
C TYR A 53 7.02 6.75 -0.22
N ARG A 54 7.11 6.35 1.06
CA ARG A 54 8.02 6.98 2.01
C ARG A 54 9.44 6.81 1.48
N ARG A 55 10.07 7.91 1.08
CA ARG A 55 11.50 7.91 0.83
C ARG A 55 12.20 7.47 2.12
N PRO A 56 13.20 6.58 2.06
CA PRO A 56 14.07 6.42 3.22
C PRO A 56 14.56 7.81 3.59
N ALA A 57 14.34 8.23 4.85
CA ALA A 57 14.99 9.42 5.37
C ALA A 57 16.48 9.21 5.12
N ASP A 58 17.12 10.13 4.39
CA ASP A 58 18.51 10.07 3.94
C ASP A 58 19.34 9.14 4.83
N ALA A 59 19.62 7.93 4.32
CA ALA A 59 20.69 7.12 4.86
C ALA A 59 21.94 7.95 4.62
N GLY A 60 22.36 8.67 5.67
CA GLY A 60 23.35 9.73 5.68
C GLY A 60 24.20 9.84 4.42
N VAL A 61 23.99 10.91 3.66
CA VAL A 61 25.08 11.53 2.91
C VAL A 61 26.14 11.90 3.95
N ASN A 62 27.07 10.98 4.19
CA ASN A 62 28.36 11.30 4.80
C ASN A 62 29.13 12.13 3.77
N HIS A 63 28.89 13.44 3.76
CA HIS A 63 29.90 14.39 3.31
C HIS A 63 30.90 14.54 4.45
N GLY A 64 31.98 13.77 4.39
CA GLY A 64 33.15 13.90 5.26
C GLY A 64 34.13 12.80 4.87
N ASN A 65 35.35 13.06 4.45
CA ASN A 65 36.20 14.25 4.48
C ASN A 65 37.16 14.13 3.28
#